data_AF-A0A1P8Q3U3-F1
#
_entry.id   AF-A0A1P8Q3U3-F1
#
_cell.length_a   1.000
_cell.length_b   1.000
_cell.length_c   1.000
_cell.angle_alpha   90.00
_cell.angle_beta   90.00
_cell.angle_gamma   90.00
#
_symmetry.space_group_name_H-M   'P 1'
#
loop_
_entity.id
_entity.type
_entity.pdbx_description
1 polymer ?
#
loop_
_entity_poly.entity_id
_entity_poly.type
_entity_poly.pdbx_seq_one_letter_code
_entity_poly.pdbx_strand_id
1 'polypeptide(L)'
;MTKRQLDSKYKDLVNYVRENLDGKFLIEIINDFASENSDMTIGILDDLNLDPDDIEFDEIIQIITDIYNNDYELDESKHAYRLNDIDAVDGAIYVTLVRGFFYFSTFYAPHNNPTQKLTDEQFQKFLSRFPKFTADMFQRLEV
;
A
#
# COMPACT_ATOMS: atom_id res chain seq x y z
N MET A 1 8.16 10.69 -21.33
CA MET A 1 8.56 9.44 -20.66
C MET A 1 7.32 8.90 -19.95
N THR A 2 7.20 7.58 -19.80
CA THR A 2 6.12 6.99 -18.99
C THR A 2 6.58 7.00 -17.54
N LYS A 3 5.74 7.51 -16.63
CA LYS A 3 6.05 7.50 -15.20
C LYS A 3 6.13 6.06 -14.67
N ARG A 4 7.02 5.80 -13.70
CA ARG A 4 7.06 4.51 -13.00
C ARG A 4 5.80 4.35 -12.17
N GLN A 5 5.14 3.20 -12.26
CA GLN A 5 4.04 2.85 -11.37
C GLN A 5 4.63 2.21 -10.10
N LEU A 6 4.34 2.80 -8.94
CA LEU A 6 4.78 2.31 -7.65
C LEU A 6 3.59 1.75 -6.88
N ASP A 7 3.75 0.55 -6.33
CA ASP A 7 2.75 -0.03 -5.42
C ASP A 7 2.60 0.82 -4.14
N SER A 8 1.43 0.72 -3.50
CA SER A 8 1.14 1.46 -2.26
C SER A 8 2.10 1.15 -1.11
N LYS A 9 2.84 0.02 -1.14
CA LYS A 9 3.89 -0.29 -0.17
C LYS A 9 5.04 0.71 -0.17
N TYR A 10 5.27 1.43 -1.26
CA TYR A 10 6.30 2.46 -1.35
C TYR A 10 5.86 3.82 -0.79
N LYS A 11 4.66 3.92 -0.19
CA LYS A 11 4.11 5.17 0.32
C LYS A 11 5.04 5.87 1.31
N ASP A 12 5.64 5.12 2.24
CA ASP A 12 6.50 5.71 3.26
C ASP A 12 7.86 6.13 2.70
N LEU A 13 8.39 5.40 1.70
CA LEU A 13 9.53 5.85 0.92
C LEU A 13 9.22 7.15 0.15
N VAL A 14 8.05 7.23 -0.46
CA VAL A 14 7.58 8.46 -1.13
C VAL A 14 7.53 9.62 -0.14
N ASN A 15 6.91 9.44 1.02
CA ASN A 15 6.81 10.48 2.05
C ASN A 15 8.21 10.93 2.50
N TYR A 16 9.09 9.97 2.82
CA TYR A 16 10.47 10.24 3.21
C TYR A 16 11.20 11.10 2.19
N VAL A 17 11.19 10.72 0.91
CA VAL A 17 11.89 11.48 -0.15
C VAL A 17 11.28 12.87 -0.28
N ARG A 18 9.93 12.99 -0.26
CA ARG A 18 9.22 14.27 -0.40
C ARG A 18 9.52 15.23 0.73
N GLU A 19 9.57 14.77 1.96
CA GLU A 19 9.88 15.58 3.15
C GLU A 19 11.33 16.05 3.16
N ASN A 20 12.23 15.34 2.46
CA ASN A 20 13.65 15.67 2.36
C ASN A 20 14.01 16.46 1.09
N LEU A 21 13.05 16.77 0.20
CA LEU A 21 13.33 17.57 -1.02
C LEU A 21 13.78 19.00 -0.70
N ASP A 22 13.27 19.57 0.38
CA ASP A 22 13.59 20.92 0.80
C ASP A 22 14.96 20.97 1.47
N GLY A 23 15.99 21.24 0.67
CA GLY A 23 17.33 21.54 1.15
C GLY A 23 18.35 20.39 1.08
N LYS A 24 17.98 19.24 0.50
CA LYS A 24 18.92 18.14 0.22
C LYS A 24 19.01 17.81 -1.26
N PHE A 25 20.22 17.48 -1.71
CA PHE A 25 20.46 16.91 -3.03
C PHE A 25 20.08 15.42 -3.04
N LEU A 26 19.75 14.89 -4.23
CA LEU A 26 19.43 13.47 -4.41
C LEU A 26 20.45 12.53 -3.76
N ILE A 27 21.75 12.81 -3.90
CA ILE A 27 22.81 11.98 -3.31
C ILE A 27 22.80 12.00 -1.78
N GLU A 28 22.39 13.09 -1.15
CA GLU A 28 22.27 13.18 0.30
C GLU A 28 21.07 12.37 0.79
N ILE A 29 19.94 12.42 0.08
CA ILE A 29 18.75 11.60 0.36
C ILE A 29 19.07 10.11 0.23
N ILE A 30 19.77 9.72 -0.85
CA ILE A 30 20.19 8.33 -1.06
C ILE A 30 21.16 7.89 0.05
N ASN A 31 22.15 8.72 0.41
CA ASN A 31 23.10 8.39 1.45
C ASN A 31 22.43 8.27 2.82
N ASP A 32 21.53 9.18 3.17
CA ASP A 32 20.75 9.10 4.42
C ASP A 32 19.87 7.86 4.47
N PHE A 33 19.33 7.45 3.32
CA PHE A 33 18.57 6.22 3.20
C PHE A 33 19.46 4.97 3.36
N ALA A 34 20.59 4.92 2.65
CA ALA A 34 21.53 3.79 2.64
C ALA A 34 22.29 3.59 3.95
N SER A 35 22.51 4.67 4.71
CA SER A 35 23.21 4.60 5.99
C SER A 35 22.31 4.23 7.16
N GLU A 36 21.02 3.94 6.91
CA GLU A 36 20.03 3.64 7.94
C GLU A 36 20.04 4.69 9.06
N ASN A 37 20.27 5.96 8.71
CA ASN A 37 20.57 7.02 9.67
C ASN A 37 19.43 7.32 10.67
N SER A 38 18.27 6.67 10.53
CA SER A 38 17.13 6.85 11.42
C SER A 38 16.26 5.59 11.55
N ASP A 39 15.58 5.46 12.70
CA ASP A 39 14.56 4.43 12.93
C ASP A 39 13.48 4.41 11.83
N MET A 40 13.21 5.57 11.21
CA MET A 40 12.28 5.70 10.08
C MET A 40 12.76 4.95 8.85
N THR A 41 14.06 5.04 8.53
CA THR A 41 14.63 4.37 7.37
C THR A 41 14.63 2.85 7.53
N ILE A 42 14.95 2.39 8.74
CA ILE A 42 14.88 0.98 9.13
C ILE A 42 13.45 0.47 9.00
N GLY A 43 12.46 1.23 9.51
CA GLY A 43 11.05 0.89 9.36
C GLY A 43 10.59 0.76 7.90
N ILE A 44 11.04 1.65 7.01
CA ILE A 44 10.73 1.55 5.57
C ILE A 44 11.35 0.31 4.94
N LEU A 45 12.59 -0.04 5.29
CA LEU A 45 13.27 -1.23 4.77
C LEU A 45 12.57 -2.52 5.27
N ASP A 46 12.20 -2.55 6.55
CA ASP A 46 11.43 -3.64 7.16
C ASP A 46 10.07 -3.82 6.48
N ASP A 47 9.32 -2.73 6.25
CA ASP A 47 8.00 -2.76 5.61
C ASP A 47 8.07 -3.19 4.13
N LEU A 48 9.17 -2.85 3.46
CA LEU A 48 9.42 -3.30 2.09
C LEU A 48 9.98 -4.73 2.03
N ASN A 49 10.32 -5.33 3.19
CA ASN A 49 10.95 -6.64 3.33
C ASN A 49 12.22 -6.76 2.46
N LEU A 50 13.06 -5.73 2.49
CA LEU A 50 14.30 -5.67 1.72
C LEU A 50 15.48 -5.96 2.64
N ASP A 51 16.39 -6.81 2.18
CA ASP A 51 17.68 -7.01 2.83
C ASP A 51 18.65 -5.92 2.35
N PRO A 52 19.21 -5.09 3.24
CA PRO A 52 20.11 -3.99 2.87
C PRO A 52 21.39 -4.45 2.16
N ASP A 53 21.77 -5.73 2.27
CA ASP A 53 22.92 -6.31 1.59
C ASP A 53 22.62 -6.83 0.16
N ASP A 54 21.37 -6.71 -0.31
CA ASP A 54 20.89 -7.38 -1.53
C ASP A 54 20.84 -6.49 -2.79
N ILE A 55 20.80 -7.15 -3.95
CA ILE A 55 20.74 -6.57 -5.30
C ILE A 55 19.53 -5.62 -5.49
N GLU A 56 18.54 -5.69 -4.59
CA GLU A 56 17.33 -4.85 -4.59
C GLU A 56 17.61 -3.40 -4.17
N PHE A 57 18.79 -3.09 -3.60
CA PHE A 57 19.14 -1.72 -3.23
C PHE A 57 19.31 -0.79 -4.46
N ASP A 58 19.80 -1.32 -5.59
CA ASP A 58 19.88 -0.57 -6.85
C ASP A 58 18.48 -0.18 -7.38
N GLU A 59 17.48 -1.05 -7.19
CA GLU A 59 16.10 -0.75 -7.56
C GLU A 59 15.52 0.36 -6.67
N ILE A 60 15.83 0.34 -5.36
CA ILE A 60 15.42 1.40 -4.44
C ILE A 60 16.06 2.74 -4.80
N ILE A 61 17.34 2.78 -5.17
CA ILE A 61 17.98 4.01 -5.65
C ILE A 61 17.25 4.58 -6.88
N GLN A 62 16.86 3.72 -7.82
CA GLN A 62 16.07 4.16 -8.98
C GLN A 62 14.70 4.70 -8.56
N ILE A 63 14.02 4.04 -7.63
CA ILE A 63 12.72 4.49 -7.13
C ILE A 63 12.86 5.84 -6.41
N ILE A 64 13.87 6.02 -5.55
CA ILE A 64 14.17 7.32 -4.90
C ILE A 64 14.41 8.41 -5.95
N THR A 65 15.16 8.09 -7.01
CA THR A 65 15.44 9.02 -8.11
C THR A 65 14.17 9.41 -8.88
N ASP A 66 13.30 8.43 -9.18
CA ASP A 66 12.02 8.68 -9.84
C ASP A 66 11.10 9.53 -8.95
N ILE A 67 11.09 9.30 -7.63
CA ILE A 67 10.34 10.11 -6.66
C ILE A 67 10.88 11.55 -6.62
N TYR A 68 12.20 11.72 -6.55
CA TYR A 68 12.87 13.02 -6.53
C TYR A 68 12.52 13.85 -7.78
N ASN A 69 12.53 13.22 -8.95
CA ASN A 69 12.22 13.87 -10.23
C ASN A 69 10.71 14.01 -10.52
N ASN A 70 9.83 13.52 -9.63
CA ASN A 70 8.38 13.46 -9.84
C ASN A 70 7.95 12.61 -11.06
N ASP A 71 8.76 11.61 -11.40
CA ASP A 71 8.59 10.69 -12.53
C ASP A 71 7.89 9.38 -12.13
N TYR A 72 7.02 9.44 -11.12
CA TYR A 72 6.23 8.32 -10.63
C TYR A 72 4.74 8.64 -10.50
N GLU A 73 3.94 7.57 -10.43
CA GLU A 73 2.58 7.55 -9.90
C GLU A 73 2.52 6.47 -8.82
N LEU A 74 1.92 6.80 -7.68
CA LEU A 74 1.75 5.87 -6.55
C LEU A 74 0.33 5.30 -6.63
N ASP A 75 0.24 3.98 -6.66
CA ASP A 75 -1.02 3.27 -6.55
C ASP A 75 -1.71 3.66 -5.24
N GLU A 76 -3.02 3.89 -5.31
CA GLU A 76 -3.84 4.10 -4.12
C GLU A 76 -3.67 2.93 -3.15
N SER A 77 -3.58 3.24 -1.85
CA SER A 77 -3.60 2.22 -0.80
C SER A 77 -4.82 1.33 -0.95
N LYS A 78 -4.58 0.02 -0.97
CA LYS A 78 -5.62 -0.99 -1.01
C LYS A 78 -5.75 -1.62 0.36
N HIS A 79 -6.99 -1.92 0.74
CA HIS A 79 -7.38 -2.45 2.04
C HIS A 79 -8.32 -3.62 1.83
N ALA A 80 -8.36 -4.54 2.79
CA ALA A 80 -9.44 -5.50 2.90
C ALA A 80 -10.53 -4.95 3.83
N TYR A 81 -11.79 -5.09 3.41
CA TYR A 81 -12.95 -4.69 4.21
C TYR A 81 -13.71 -5.94 4.63
N ARG A 82 -13.58 -6.30 5.90
CA ARG A 82 -14.23 -7.45 6.53
C ARG A 82 -15.50 -7.01 7.22
N LEU A 83 -16.59 -7.78 7.15
CA LEU A 83 -17.78 -7.53 7.98
C LEU A 83 -17.44 -7.74 9.46
N ASN A 84 -17.77 -6.75 10.28
CA ASN A 84 -17.62 -6.79 11.74
C ASN A 84 -18.53 -7.87 12.35
N ASP A 85 -18.04 -8.51 13.41
CA ASP A 85 -18.82 -9.40 14.30
C ASP A 85 -19.55 -10.57 13.61
N ILE A 86 -19.16 -10.93 12.39
CA ILE A 86 -19.67 -12.08 11.65
C ILE A 86 -18.50 -12.94 11.17
N ASP A 87 -18.19 -13.96 11.97
CA ASP A 87 -17.34 -15.07 11.54
C ASP A 87 -18.23 -16.23 11.07
N ALA A 88 -18.07 -16.62 9.81
CA ALA A 88 -18.68 -17.83 9.29
C ALA A 88 -17.86 -19.05 9.75
N VAL A 89 -18.46 -20.24 9.67
CA VAL A 89 -17.75 -21.52 9.91
C VAL A 89 -16.48 -21.62 9.04
N ASP A 90 -16.54 -21.03 7.85
CA ASP A 90 -15.47 -21.05 6.84
C ASP A 90 -14.60 -19.77 6.84
N GLY A 91 -14.63 -18.99 7.93
CA GLY A 91 -13.78 -17.81 8.13
C GLY A 91 -14.52 -16.48 8.08
N ALA A 92 -13.77 -15.40 7.96
CA ALA A 92 -14.29 -14.03 7.94
C ALA A 92 -14.90 -13.68 6.57
N ILE A 93 -15.92 -12.82 6.57
CA ILE A 93 -16.59 -12.37 5.34
C ILE A 93 -15.96 -11.06 4.86
N TYR A 94 -15.46 -11.05 3.62
CA TYR A 94 -14.83 -9.89 2.99
C TYR A 94 -15.65 -9.35 1.82
N VAL A 95 -15.57 -8.04 1.61
CA VAL A 95 -15.96 -7.43 0.34
C VAL A 95 -14.92 -7.80 -0.71
N THR A 96 -15.38 -8.36 -1.82
CA THR A 96 -14.53 -8.72 -2.96
C THR A 96 -14.99 -8.00 -4.22
N LEU A 97 -14.03 -7.64 -5.08
CA LEU A 97 -14.28 -7.07 -6.40
C LEU A 97 -13.72 -8.02 -7.46
N VAL A 98 -14.61 -8.65 -8.22
CA VAL A 98 -14.25 -9.57 -9.31
C VAL A 98 -14.85 -9.05 -10.60
N ARG A 99 -13.97 -8.73 -11.56
CA ARG A 99 -14.37 -8.25 -12.91
C ARG A 99 -15.37 -7.06 -12.86
N GLY A 100 -15.19 -6.15 -11.91
CA GLY A 100 -16.03 -4.95 -11.76
C GLY A 100 -17.33 -5.14 -10.97
N PHE A 101 -17.56 -6.32 -10.41
CA PHE A 101 -18.72 -6.61 -9.58
C PHE A 101 -18.32 -6.91 -8.14
N PHE A 102 -19.06 -6.33 -7.20
CA PHE A 102 -18.85 -6.56 -5.77
C PHE A 102 -19.63 -7.77 -5.28
N TYR A 103 -18.98 -8.58 -4.45
CA TYR A 103 -19.56 -9.75 -3.80
C TYR A 103 -19.08 -9.84 -2.34
N PHE A 104 -19.71 -10.74 -1.59
CA PHE A 104 -19.14 -11.24 -0.35
C PHE A 104 -18.47 -12.58 -0.61
N SER A 105 -17.38 -12.82 0.09
CA SER A 105 -16.67 -14.09 0.03
C SER A 105 -16.04 -14.39 1.38
N THR A 106 -16.08 -15.66 1.78
CA THR A 106 -15.56 -16.14 3.07
C THR A 106 -14.12 -16.61 2.92
N PHE A 107 -13.23 -16.13 3.79
CA PHE A 107 -11.82 -16.52 3.80
C PHE A 107 -11.26 -16.56 5.22
N TYR A 108 -10.31 -17.47 5.46
CA TYR A 108 -9.62 -17.56 6.74
C TYR A 108 -8.61 -16.42 6.98
N ALA A 109 -8.04 -15.84 5.91
CA ALA A 109 -7.10 -14.72 6.00
C ALA A 109 -7.14 -13.81 4.75
N PRO A 110 -6.90 -12.49 4.90
CA PRO A 110 -7.02 -11.54 3.79
C PRO A 110 -5.75 -11.34 2.94
N HIS A 111 -4.57 -11.62 3.49
CA HIS A 111 -3.30 -11.06 2.99
C HIS A 111 -2.90 -11.44 1.55
N ASN A 112 -3.44 -12.53 1.00
CA ASN A 112 -3.00 -13.07 -0.29
C ASN A 112 -4.05 -13.08 -1.41
N ASN A 113 -5.22 -12.44 -1.23
CA ASN A 113 -6.24 -12.43 -2.28
C ASN A 113 -6.38 -11.05 -2.94
N PRO A 114 -5.90 -10.86 -4.18
CA PRO A 114 -5.99 -9.58 -4.90
C PRO A 114 -7.41 -9.04 -5.04
N THR A 115 -8.41 -9.92 -5.07
CA THR A 115 -9.82 -9.51 -5.24
C THR A 115 -10.42 -8.89 -3.97
N GLN A 116 -9.73 -9.00 -2.82
CA GLN A 116 -10.11 -8.35 -1.56
C GLN A 116 -9.39 -7.02 -1.35
N LYS A 117 -8.34 -6.73 -2.13
CA LYS A 117 -7.54 -5.51 -2.02
C LYS A 117 -8.27 -4.39 -2.76
N LEU A 118 -9.09 -3.64 -2.05
CA LEU A 118 -9.91 -2.55 -2.58
C LEU A 118 -9.32 -1.21 -2.19
N THR A 119 -9.33 -0.24 -3.11
CA THR A 119 -9.08 1.15 -2.71
C THR A 119 -10.25 1.70 -1.88
N ASP A 120 -10.01 2.75 -1.09
CA ASP A 120 -11.08 3.41 -0.34
C ASP A 120 -12.21 3.88 -1.29
N GLU A 121 -11.88 4.35 -2.51
CA GLU A 121 -12.88 4.73 -3.52
C GLU A 121 -13.73 3.53 -3.96
N GLN A 122 -13.11 2.38 -4.22
CA GLN A 122 -13.83 1.16 -4.58
C GLN A 122 -14.77 0.71 -3.45
N PHE A 123 -14.35 0.83 -2.20
CA PHE A 123 -15.22 0.53 -1.05
C PHE A 123 -16.39 1.53 -0.92
N GLN A 124 -16.16 2.83 -1.13
CA GLN A 124 -17.26 3.81 -1.16
C GLN A 124 -18.24 3.54 -2.32
N LYS A 125 -17.74 3.07 -3.46
CA LYS A 125 -18.57 2.63 -4.58
C LYS A 125 -19.41 1.39 -4.22
N PHE A 126 -18.89 0.49 -3.41
CA PHE A 126 -19.66 -0.61 -2.85
C PHE A 126 -20.79 -0.09 -1.95
N LEU A 127 -20.51 0.77 -0.97
CA LEU A 127 -21.52 1.30 -0.04
C LEU A 127 -22.64 2.06 -0.76
N SER A 128 -22.29 2.88 -1.77
CA SER A 128 -23.28 3.60 -2.57
C SER A 128 -24.17 2.69 -3.42
N ARG A 129 -23.65 1.53 -3.86
CA ARG A 129 -24.41 0.52 -4.61
C ARG A 129 -25.29 -0.34 -3.72
N PHE A 130 -24.92 -0.53 -2.45
CA PHE A 130 -25.64 -1.40 -1.50
C PHE A 130 -25.99 -0.63 -0.22
N PRO A 131 -27.02 0.23 -0.24
CA PRO A 131 -27.32 1.17 0.84
C PRO A 131 -27.78 0.53 2.16
N LYS A 132 -27.99 -0.79 2.18
CA LYS A 132 -28.24 -1.56 3.40
C LYS A 132 -26.98 -1.75 4.27
N PHE A 133 -25.82 -1.44 3.72
CA PHE A 133 -24.54 -1.52 4.39
C PHE A 133 -24.02 -0.12 4.70
N THR A 134 -23.45 0.06 5.87
CA THR A 134 -22.78 1.28 6.31
C THR A 134 -21.32 0.97 6.66
N ALA A 135 -20.46 1.99 6.63
CA ALA A 135 -19.02 1.80 6.80
C ALA A 135 -18.64 1.20 8.17
N ASP A 136 -19.40 1.51 9.23
CA ASP A 136 -19.23 0.99 10.60
C ASP A 136 -19.52 -0.51 10.71
N MET A 137 -20.17 -1.12 9.72
CA MET A 137 -20.35 -2.57 9.65
C MET A 137 -19.08 -3.30 9.21
N PHE A 138 -18.01 -2.58 8.86
CA PHE A 138 -16.79 -3.17 8.34
C PHE A 138 -15.55 -2.79 9.16
N GLN A 139 -14.64 -3.76 9.28
CA GLN A 139 -13.27 -3.57 9.71
C GLN A 139 -12.42 -3.34 8.46
N ARG A 140 -11.73 -2.20 8.41
CA ARG A 140 -10.65 -1.95 7.46
C ARG A 140 -9.38 -2.64 7.96
N LEU A 141 -8.75 -3.42 7.09
CA LEU A 141 -7.51 -4.14 7.35
C LEU A 141 -6.48 -3.72 6.31
N GLU A 142 -5.28 -3.38 6.77
CA GLU A 142 -4.11 -3.14 5.91
C GLU A 142 -3.66 -4.47 5.28
N VAL A 143 -3.35 -4.47 3.97
CA VAL A 143 -3.08 -5.68 3.15
C VAL A 143 -2.03 -5.46 2.08
#